data_AF-A0A1I1XBK9-F1
#
_entry.id   AF-A0A1I1XBK9-F1
#
_cell.length_a   1.000
_cell.length_b   1.000
_cell.length_c   1.000
_cell.angle_alpha   90.00
_cell.angle_beta   90.00
_cell.angle_gamma   90.00
#
_symmetry.space_group_name_H-M   'P 1'
#
loop_
_entity.id
_entity.type
_entity.pdbx_description
1 polymer ?
#
loop_
_entity_poly.entity_id
_entity_poly.type
_entity_poly.pdbx_seq_one_letter_code
_entity_poly.pdbx_strand_id
1 'polypeptide(L)'
;MKPMYVGGIQIVATLLTETFMKLVKLFGTALVALSLSVPAVAQQSGGQPDQVDQLAQMVGLTDDQQTEIRAIIDEMQGEIGELRQEARALQQQMQGEIKSDFDESAIREQAKELGDVTGEIAALSTLMQAKVDSVFTQEQRDELDKRMQQMQQQMQQRRQMQQQMQQGQGQGMQ
;
A
#
# COMPACT_ATOMS: atom_id res chain seq x y z
N MET A 1 26.76 3.11 -36.20
CA MET A 1 26.13 2.28 -35.16
C MET A 1 25.16 3.16 -34.38
N LYS A 2 23.85 2.87 -34.43
CA LYS A 2 22.79 3.61 -33.72
C LYS A 2 22.33 2.74 -32.54
N PRO A 3 22.20 3.27 -31.30
CA PRO A 3 21.53 2.55 -30.24
C PRO A 3 20.01 2.59 -30.47
N MET A 4 19.42 1.42 -30.59
CA MET A 4 17.97 1.20 -30.68
C MET A 4 17.42 1.18 -29.25
N TYR A 5 16.82 2.28 -28.81
CA TYR A 5 16.01 2.31 -27.60
C TYR A 5 14.64 1.70 -27.93
N VAL A 6 14.38 0.49 -27.42
CA VAL A 6 13.03 -0.08 -27.36
C VAL A 6 12.33 0.54 -26.15
N GLY A 7 11.89 1.79 -26.31
CA GLY A 7 11.05 2.50 -25.34
C GLY A 7 9.59 2.28 -25.67
N GLY A 8 9.02 1.17 -25.21
CA GLY A 8 7.59 0.90 -25.24
C GLY A 8 7.18 0.43 -23.85
N ILE A 9 6.10 1.01 -23.30
CA ILE A 9 5.53 0.77 -21.95
C ILE A 9 6.08 1.70 -20.83
N GLN A 10 6.21 3.01 -21.09
CA GLN A 10 6.25 4.00 -20.00
C GLN A 10 5.24 5.15 -20.10
N ILE A 11 4.45 5.27 -21.17
CA ILE A 11 3.79 6.55 -21.49
C ILE A 11 2.36 6.72 -20.92
N VAL A 12 1.69 5.67 -20.42
CA VAL A 12 0.31 5.85 -19.90
C VAL A 12 0.26 6.27 -18.42
N ALA A 13 1.35 6.12 -17.66
CA ALA A 13 1.34 6.39 -16.22
C ALA A 13 1.63 7.86 -15.82
N THR A 14 1.91 8.75 -16.77
CA THR A 14 2.45 10.10 -16.47
C THR A 14 1.47 11.26 -16.68
N LEU A 15 0.22 11.02 -17.09
CA LEU A 15 -0.73 12.09 -17.44
C LEU A 15 -1.88 12.32 -16.44
N LEU A 16 -1.94 11.60 -15.32
CA LEU A 16 -3.01 11.74 -14.31
C LEU A 16 -2.51 12.02 -12.89
N THR A 17 -1.27 12.50 -12.75
CA THR A 17 -0.59 12.54 -11.44
C THR A 17 0.02 13.89 -11.06
N GLU A 18 -0.37 15.00 -11.70
CA GLU A 18 0.17 16.32 -11.32
C GLU A 18 -0.74 17.17 -10.42
N THR A 19 -2.02 16.81 -10.25
CA THR A 19 -2.92 17.52 -9.31
C THR A 19 -3.30 16.73 -8.05
N PHE A 20 -3.07 15.41 -8.01
CA PHE A 20 -3.51 14.52 -6.92
C PHE A 20 -2.38 13.95 -6.03
N MET A 21 -1.12 14.31 -6.28
CA MET A 21 0.06 13.62 -5.69
C MET A 21 0.49 14.13 -4.29
N LYS A 22 -0.37 14.83 -3.55
CA LYS A 22 -0.05 15.31 -2.19
C LYS A 22 -0.67 14.49 -1.05
N LEU A 23 -1.66 13.63 -1.33
CA LEU A 23 -2.34 12.80 -0.34
C LEU A 23 -1.95 11.31 -0.37
N VAL A 24 -1.44 10.80 -1.50
CA VAL A 24 -1.34 9.34 -1.75
C VAL A 24 -0.03 8.69 -1.26
N LYS A 25 0.98 9.46 -0.83
CA LYS A 25 2.35 8.94 -0.66
C LYS A 25 2.64 8.08 0.58
N LEU A 26 1.68 7.73 1.44
CA LEU A 26 1.99 6.96 2.66
C LEU A 26 1.12 5.74 3.01
N PHE A 27 0.07 5.41 2.24
CA PHE A 27 -0.69 4.17 2.51
C PHE A 27 -0.21 2.94 1.73
N GLY A 28 0.86 3.08 0.91
CA GLY A 28 1.18 2.09 -0.12
C GLY A 28 2.41 1.18 0.08
N THR A 29 3.23 1.33 1.12
CA THR A 29 4.47 0.51 1.21
C THR A 29 4.82 0.09 2.64
N ALA A 30 4.26 -1.04 3.09
CA ALA A 30 4.83 -1.84 4.18
C ALA A 30 4.34 -3.30 4.13
N LEU A 31 4.85 -4.10 3.18
CA LEU A 31 4.76 -5.56 3.10
C LEU A 31 5.99 -5.99 2.25
N VAL A 32 6.85 -6.95 2.54
CA VAL A 32 6.78 -8.18 3.35
C VAL A 32 8.23 -8.56 3.71
N ALA A 33 8.52 -8.91 4.97
CA ALA A 33 9.66 -9.76 5.30
C ALA A 33 9.13 -11.03 5.99
N LEU A 34 9.29 -12.17 5.32
CA LEU A 34 8.93 -13.52 5.74
C LEU A 34 9.87 -14.04 6.85
N SER A 35 9.31 -14.66 7.90
CA SER A 35 9.81 -15.91 8.52
C SER A 35 8.87 -16.33 9.66
N LEU A 36 7.96 -17.30 9.46
CA LEU A 36 8.10 -18.75 9.67
C LEU A 36 8.12 -19.19 11.16
N SER A 37 7.04 -19.89 11.54
CA SER A 37 6.81 -20.79 12.69
C SER A 37 6.74 -20.21 14.12
N VAL A 38 5.51 -20.00 14.63
CA VAL A 38 5.15 -20.07 16.06
C VAL A 38 3.76 -20.70 16.18
N PRO A 39 3.52 -21.66 17.11
CA PRO A 39 2.19 -22.22 17.36
C PRO A 39 1.20 -21.15 17.81
N ALA A 40 -0.08 -21.37 17.47
CA ALA A 40 -1.19 -20.47 17.76
C ALA A 40 -1.19 -20.01 19.22
N VAL A 41 -0.83 -18.74 19.43
CA VAL A 41 -1.14 -17.99 20.64
C VAL A 41 -2.36 -17.13 20.31
N ALA A 42 -3.54 -17.66 20.62
CA ALA A 42 -4.68 -16.79 20.85
C ALA A 42 -4.39 -15.94 22.10
N GLN A 43 -4.75 -14.66 22.05
CA GLN A 43 -4.55 -13.63 23.07
C GLN A 43 -3.15 -13.00 23.15
N GLN A 44 -2.96 -11.97 22.32
CA GLN A 44 -2.51 -10.67 22.83
C GLN A 44 -3.13 -9.54 22.00
N SER A 45 -4.40 -9.24 22.26
CA SER A 45 -5.06 -7.99 21.85
C SER A 45 -4.53 -6.84 22.71
N GLY A 46 -3.24 -6.52 22.54
CA GLY A 46 -2.56 -5.51 23.32
C GLY A 46 -1.40 -4.91 22.54
N GLY A 47 -1.61 -3.68 22.05
CA GLY A 47 -0.51 -2.73 21.88
C GLY A 47 -0.23 -2.18 20.48
N GLN A 48 -1.00 -2.54 19.44
CA GLN A 48 -0.98 -1.75 18.20
C GLN A 48 -2.17 -0.80 18.24
N PRO A 49 -1.97 0.53 18.28
CA PRO A 49 -3.08 1.47 18.25
C PRO A 49 -3.88 1.25 16.96
N ASP A 50 -5.19 1.04 17.09
CA ASP A 50 -6.10 0.89 15.95
C ASP A 50 -5.89 2.07 14.99
N GLN A 51 -5.73 1.78 13.71
CA GLN A 51 -5.51 2.80 12.68
C GLN A 51 -6.70 3.75 12.60
N VAL A 52 -7.92 3.25 12.85
CA VAL A 52 -9.13 4.06 12.90
C VAL A 52 -9.13 4.96 14.14
N ASP A 53 -8.65 4.48 15.30
CA ASP A 53 -8.53 5.30 16.51
C ASP A 53 -7.50 6.44 16.33
N GLN A 54 -6.38 6.17 15.65
CA GLN A 54 -5.39 7.19 15.34
C GLN A 54 -5.96 8.26 14.40
N LEU A 55 -6.71 7.83 13.39
CA LEU A 55 -7.40 8.71 12.47
C LEU A 55 -8.47 9.54 13.21
N ALA A 56 -9.21 8.93 14.13
CA ALA A 56 -10.20 9.60 14.96
C ALA A 56 -9.57 10.70 15.82
N GLN A 57 -8.43 10.43 16.45
CA GLN A 57 -7.66 11.45 17.18
C GLN A 57 -7.10 12.55 16.26
N MET A 58 -6.88 12.23 14.99
CA MET A 58 -6.30 13.15 14.02
C MET A 58 -7.32 14.15 13.46
N VAL A 59 -8.55 13.74 13.21
CA VAL A 59 -9.54 14.63 12.56
C VAL A 59 -10.84 14.80 13.35
N GLY A 60 -10.95 14.16 14.52
CA GLY A 60 -12.16 14.19 15.33
C GLY A 60 -13.30 13.40 14.68
N LEU A 61 -13.07 12.11 14.39
CA LEU A 61 -14.13 11.24 13.88
C LEU A 61 -15.17 10.94 14.96
N THR A 62 -16.46 10.95 14.58
CA THR A 62 -17.53 10.46 15.46
C THR A 62 -17.47 8.94 15.60
N ASP A 63 -18.11 8.39 16.63
CA ASP A 63 -18.18 6.94 16.83
C ASP A 63 -18.87 6.23 15.64
N ASP A 64 -19.88 6.87 15.05
CA ASP A 64 -20.56 6.38 13.85
C ASP A 64 -19.60 6.33 12.64
N GLN A 65 -18.84 7.41 12.40
CA GLN A 65 -17.85 7.47 11.32
C GLN A 65 -16.77 6.41 11.51
N GLN A 66 -16.29 6.21 12.74
CA GLN A 66 -15.29 5.19 13.03
C GLN A 66 -15.85 3.77 12.78
N THR A 67 -17.10 3.53 13.17
CA THR A 67 -17.78 2.25 12.93
C THR A 67 -17.93 1.97 11.44
N GLU A 68 -18.34 2.99 10.67
CA GLU A 68 -18.47 2.89 9.22
C GLU A 68 -17.13 2.62 8.53
N ILE A 69 -16.07 3.34 8.92
CA ILE A 69 -14.72 3.13 8.38
C ILE A 69 -14.22 1.71 8.69
N ARG A 70 -14.42 1.20 9.92
CA ARG A 70 -14.06 -0.18 10.27
C ARG A 70 -14.79 -1.19 9.39
N ALA A 71 -16.11 -1.01 9.21
CA ALA A 71 -16.90 -1.90 8.37
C ALA A 71 -16.39 -1.92 6.91
N ILE A 72 -16.10 -0.75 6.32
CA ILE A 72 -15.54 -0.64 4.98
C ILE A 72 -14.19 -1.37 4.87
N ILE A 73 -13.32 -1.17 5.86
CA ILE A 73 -11.99 -1.80 5.89
C ILE A 73 -12.13 -3.32 6.00
N ASP A 74 -12.96 -3.81 6.93
CA ASP A 74 -13.13 -5.23 7.20
C ASP A 74 -13.71 -5.96 5.98
N GLU A 75 -14.75 -5.40 5.35
CA GLU A 75 -15.37 -5.94 4.14
C GLU A 75 -14.35 -6.08 3.02
N MET A 76 -13.66 -4.99 2.68
CA MET A 76 -12.75 -4.97 1.54
C MET A 76 -11.44 -5.73 1.81
N GLN A 77 -10.95 -5.76 3.04
CA GLN A 77 -9.79 -6.58 3.39
C GLN A 77 -10.12 -8.08 3.32
N GLY A 78 -11.36 -8.47 3.62
CA GLY A 78 -11.85 -9.83 3.40
C GLY A 78 -11.73 -10.24 1.94
N GLU A 79 -12.36 -9.47 1.04
CA GLU A 79 -12.36 -9.74 -0.40
C GLU A 79 -10.95 -9.72 -1.00
N ILE A 80 -10.14 -8.70 -0.68
CA ILE A 80 -8.73 -8.63 -1.13
C ILE A 80 -7.92 -9.81 -0.56
N GLY A 81 -8.24 -10.27 0.65
CA GLY A 81 -7.61 -11.41 1.29
C GLY A 81 -7.83 -12.72 0.52
N GLU A 82 -9.03 -12.94 0.01
CA GLU A 82 -9.39 -14.08 -0.84
C GLU A 82 -8.67 -14.02 -2.19
N LEU A 83 -8.75 -12.87 -2.87
CA LEU A 83 -8.06 -12.66 -4.16
C LEU A 83 -6.54 -12.83 -4.05
N ARG A 84 -5.93 -12.42 -2.93
CA ARG A 84 -4.50 -12.64 -2.67
C ARG A 84 -4.14 -14.11 -2.47
N GLN A 85 -5.06 -14.94 -2.02
CA GLN A 85 -4.84 -16.38 -1.92
C GLN A 85 -4.94 -17.03 -3.30
N GLU A 86 -5.93 -16.62 -4.09
CA GLU A 86 -6.10 -17.04 -5.48
C GLU A 86 -4.87 -16.69 -6.33
N ALA A 87 -4.39 -15.44 -6.26
CA ALA A 87 -3.18 -15.01 -6.95
C ALA A 87 -1.95 -15.87 -6.62
N ARG A 88 -1.80 -16.29 -5.34
CA ARG A 88 -0.71 -17.19 -4.92
C ARG A 88 -0.89 -18.60 -5.48
N ALA A 89 -2.12 -19.11 -5.52
CA ALA A 89 -2.40 -20.41 -6.10
C ALA A 89 -2.07 -20.43 -7.60
N LEU A 90 -2.47 -19.39 -8.34
CA LEU A 90 -2.16 -19.23 -9.77
C LEU A 90 -0.65 -19.15 -10.01
N GLN A 91 0.09 -18.40 -9.18
CA GLN A 91 1.55 -18.36 -9.24
C GLN A 91 2.19 -19.73 -8.99
N GLN A 92 1.68 -20.51 -8.03
CA GLN A 92 2.17 -21.86 -7.77
C GLN A 92 1.88 -22.82 -8.92
N GLN A 93 0.70 -22.72 -9.54
CA GLN A 93 0.33 -23.53 -10.71
C GLN A 93 1.26 -23.24 -11.90
N MET A 94 1.50 -21.96 -12.22
CA MET A 94 2.45 -21.58 -13.27
C MET A 94 3.86 -22.07 -12.97
N GLN A 95 4.30 -22.00 -11.72
CA GLN A 95 5.61 -22.51 -11.30
C GLN A 95 5.70 -24.03 -11.44
N GLY A 96 4.59 -24.75 -11.27
CA GLY A 96 4.46 -26.19 -11.50
C GLY A 96 4.53 -26.60 -12.97
N GLU A 97 4.27 -25.68 -13.90
CA GLU A 97 4.46 -25.88 -15.33
C GLU A 97 5.92 -25.72 -15.79
N ILE A 98 6.84 -25.35 -14.89
CA ILE A 98 8.28 -25.33 -15.20
C ILE A 98 8.83 -26.76 -15.14
N LYS A 99 8.61 -27.50 -16.23
CA LYS A 99 9.00 -28.90 -16.44
C LYS A 99 9.33 -29.16 -17.92
N SER A 100 9.88 -30.33 -18.23
CA SER A 100 10.31 -30.68 -19.61
C SER A 100 9.17 -30.75 -20.62
N ASP A 101 7.96 -31.04 -20.16
CA ASP A 101 6.71 -31.21 -20.90
C ASP A 101 5.69 -30.12 -20.54
N PHE A 102 6.17 -28.88 -20.35
CA PHE A 102 5.33 -27.74 -19.98
C PHE A 102 4.12 -27.57 -20.92
N ASP A 103 2.99 -27.13 -20.35
CA ASP A 103 1.81 -26.73 -21.12
C ASP A 103 1.78 -25.20 -21.29
N GLU A 104 2.13 -24.72 -22.49
CA GLU A 104 2.09 -23.29 -22.80
C GLU A 104 0.69 -22.68 -22.67
N SER A 105 -0.36 -23.44 -23.03
CA SER A 105 -1.73 -22.94 -22.98
C SER A 105 -2.16 -22.74 -21.54
N ALA A 106 -1.84 -23.71 -20.67
CA ALA A 106 -2.09 -23.60 -19.24
C ALA A 106 -1.35 -22.41 -18.60
N ILE A 107 -0.07 -22.19 -18.95
CA ILE A 107 0.69 -21.04 -18.45
C ILE A 107 0.02 -19.72 -18.88
N ARG A 108 -0.40 -19.59 -20.13
CA ARG A 108 -1.04 -18.37 -20.65
C ARG A 108 -2.40 -18.11 -20.02
N GLU A 109 -3.19 -19.16 -19.79
CA GLU A 109 -4.48 -19.08 -19.12
C GLU A 109 -4.33 -18.63 -17.67
N GLN A 110 -3.47 -19.29 -16.90
CA GLN A 110 -3.17 -18.93 -15.51
C GLN A 110 -2.61 -17.50 -15.39
N ALA A 111 -1.77 -17.08 -16.34
CA ALA A 111 -1.23 -15.72 -16.36
C ALA A 111 -2.33 -14.67 -16.64
N LYS A 112 -3.32 -15.00 -17.46
CA LYS A 112 -4.47 -14.12 -17.71
C LYS A 112 -5.33 -13.99 -16.46
N GLU A 113 -5.67 -15.11 -15.82
CA GLU A 113 -6.42 -15.11 -14.55
C GLU A 113 -5.68 -14.33 -13.46
N LEU A 114 -4.36 -14.50 -13.36
CA LEU A 114 -3.54 -13.73 -12.42
C LEU A 114 -3.60 -12.23 -12.71
N GLY A 115 -3.64 -11.84 -13.99
CA GLY A 115 -3.84 -10.46 -14.40
C GLY A 115 -5.20 -9.91 -13.96
N ASP A 116 -6.27 -10.68 -14.16
CA ASP A 116 -7.63 -10.32 -13.78
C ASP A 116 -7.75 -10.15 -12.24
N VAL A 117 -7.24 -11.13 -11.47
CA VAL A 117 -7.19 -11.07 -10.00
C VAL A 117 -6.38 -9.87 -9.50
N THR A 118 -5.23 -9.59 -10.11
CA THR A 118 -4.41 -8.43 -9.73
C THR A 118 -5.11 -7.11 -10.05
N GLY A 119 -5.84 -7.05 -11.16
CA GLY A 119 -6.67 -5.92 -11.54
C GLY A 119 -7.78 -5.65 -10.52
N GLU A 120 -8.47 -6.70 -10.08
CA GLU A 120 -9.54 -6.60 -9.09
C GLU A 120 -9.01 -6.14 -7.73
N ILE A 121 -7.86 -6.65 -7.28
CA ILE A 121 -7.21 -6.17 -6.05
C ILE A 121 -6.92 -4.66 -6.13
N ALA A 122 -6.45 -4.17 -7.28
CA ALA A 122 -6.18 -2.75 -7.48
C ALA A 122 -7.47 -1.92 -7.46
N ALA A 123 -8.55 -2.43 -8.07
CA ALA A 123 -9.86 -1.80 -8.06
C ALA A 123 -10.43 -1.73 -6.63
N LEU A 124 -10.47 -2.84 -5.90
CA LEU A 124 -10.94 -2.90 -4.52
C LEU A 124 -10.13 -2.01 -3.59
N SER A 125 -8.80 -1.97 -3.75
CA SER A 125 -7.95 -1.08 -2.96
C SER A 125 -8.28 0.39 -3.20
N THR A 126 -8.57 0.76 -4.46
CA THR A 126 -8.95 2.13 -4.82
C THR A 126 -10.35 2.47 -4.30
N LEU A 127 -11.29 1.51 -4.38
CA LEU A 127 -12.63 1.66 -3.83
C LEU A 127 -12.60 1.79 -2.32
N MET A 128 -11.75 1.04 -1.62
CA MET A 128 -11.58 1.15 -0.16
C MET A 128 -11.19 2.56 0.22
N GLN A 129 -10.19 3.11 -0.46
CA GLN A 129 -9.76 4.47 -0.25
C GLN A 129 -10.90 5.48 -0.52
N ALA A 130 -11.61 5.34 -1.64
CA ALA A 130 -12.71 6.23 -1.99
C ALA A 130 -13.87 6.17 -1.00
N LYS A 131 -14.21 4.97 -0.51
CA LYS A 131 -15.29 4.78 0.47
C LYS A 131 -14.91 5.35 1.84
N VAL A 132 -13.71 5.05 2.35
CA VAL A 132 -13.21 5.64 3.60
C VAL A 132 -13.18 7.16 3.49
N ASP A 133 -12.68 7.68 2.37
CA ASP A 133 -12.68 9.11 2.07
C ASP A 133 -14.10 9.69 2.10
N SER A 134 -15.12 9.00 1.56
CA SER A 134 -16.51 9.49 1.57
C SER A 134 -17.13 9.67 2.96
N VAL A 135 -16.62 9.01 4.00
CA VAL A 135 -17.11 9.12 5.39
C VAL A 135 -16.74 10.46 6.04
N PHE A 136 -15.64 11.09 5.61
CA PHE A 136 -15.19 12.36 6.19
C PHE A 136 -16.04 13.55 5.74
N THR A 137 -16.18 14.55 6.60
CA THR A 137 -16.65 15.88 6.20
C THR A 137 -15.54 16.64 5.45
N GLN A 138 -15.89 17.71 4.72
CA GLN A 138 -14.88 18.55 4.06
C GLN A 138 -13.91 19.15 5.08
N GLU A 139 -14.41 19.60 6.23
CA GLU A 139 -13.60 20.17 7.31
C GLU A 139 -12.59 19.16 7.86
N GLN A 140 -12.99 17.90 8.01
CA GLN A 140 -12.11 16.82 8.46
C GLN A 140 -11.01 16.51 7.44
N ARG A 141 -11.31 16.58 6.13
CA ARG A 141 -10.32 16.42 5.06
C ARG A 141 -9.29 17.55 5.07
N ASP A 142 -9.75 18.78 5.19
CA ASP A 142 -8.89 19.95 5.21
C ASP A 142 -7.96 19.93 6.45
N GLU A 143 -8.48 19.50 7.61
CA GLU A 143 -7.67 19.33 8.81
C GLU A 143 -6.66 18.19 8.68
N LEU A 144 -7.06 17.06 8.07
CA LEU A 144 -6.15 15.97 7.77
C LEU A 144 -4.98 16.44 6.89
N ASP A 145 -5.29 17.14 5.80
CA ASP A 145 -4.32 17.68 4.87
C ASP A 145 -3.33 18.63 5.56
N LYS A 146 -3.84 19.51 6.41
CA LYS A 146 -3.02 20.44 7.19
C LYS A 146 -2.07 19.70 8.12
N ARG A 147 -2.55 18.68 8.85
CA ARG A 147 -1.71 17.87 9.75
C ARG A 147 -0.66 17.08 8.99
N MET A 148 -1.01 16.52 7.84
CA MET A 148 -0.08 15.81 6.98
C MET A 148 1.03 16.71 6.46
N GLN A 149 0.71 17.94 6.04
CA GLN A 149 1.71 18.93 5.63
C GLN A 149 2.66 19.30 6.77
N GLN A 150 2.13 19.49 7.99
CA GLN A 150 2.95 19.78 9.17
C GLN A 150 3.91 18.62 9.49
N MET A 151 3.43 17.38 9.47
CA MET A 151 4.27 16.20 9.71
C MET A 151 5.36 16.06 8.64
N GLN A 152 5.04 16.30 7.36
CA GLN A 152 6.02 16.26 6.29
C GLN A 152 7.13 17.31 6.49
N GLN A 153 6.79 18.53 6.89
CA GLN A 153 7.77 19.58 7.18
C GLN A 153 8.69 19.20 8.36
N GLN A 154 8.12 18.67 9.45
CA GLN A 154 8.91 18.21 10.59
C GLN A 154 9.85 17.07 10.22
N MET A 155 9.39 16.12 9.41
CA MET A 155 10.22 15.02 8.90
C MET A 155 11.38 15.53 8.04
N GLN A 156 11.14 16.52 7.18
CA GLN A 156 12.20 17.12 6.35
C GLN A 156 13.25 17.82 7.21
N GLN A 157 12.84 18.60 8.22
CA GLN A 157 13.76 19.25 9.16
C GLN A 157 14.60 18.23 9.94
N ARG A 158 13.98 17.14 10.43
CA ARG A 158 14.70 16.06 11.12
C ARG A 158 15.73 15.38 10.22
N ARG A 159 15.39 15.11 8.96
CA ARG A 159 16.33 14.53 7.98
C ARG A 159 17.52 15.45 7.73
N GLN A 160 17.30 16.75 7.60
CA GLN A 160 18.37 17.73 7.42
C GLN A 160 19.31 17.77 8.64
N MET A 161 18.77 17.77 9.86
CA MET A 161 19.60 17.73 11.07
C MET A 161 20.41 16.43 11.18
N GLN A 162 19.83 15.28 10.85
CA GLN A 162 20.54 13.99 10.86
C GLN A 162 21.68 13.95 9.83
N GLN A 163 21.49 14.56 8.65
CA GLN A 163 22.53 14.66 7.64
C GLN A 163 23.69 15.56 8.09
N GLN A 164 23.40 16.66 8.78
CA GLN A 164 24.44 17.55 9.33
C GLN A 164 25.25 16.86 10.44
N MET A 165 24.59 16.12 11.32
CA MET A 165 25.26 15.35 12.39
C MET A 165 26.18 14.25 11.83
N GLN A 166 25.76 13.56 10.76
CA GLN A 166 26.59 12.55 10.09
C GLN A 166 27.82 13.16 9.39
N GLN A 167 27.71 14.36 8.83
CA GLN A 167 28.84 15.07 8.22
C GLN A 167 29.81 15.64 9.26
N GLY A 168 29.31 16.08 10.42
CA GLY A 168 30.14 16.60 11.52
C GLY A 168 30.98 15.53 12.23
N GLN A 169 30.48 14.29 12.36
CA GLN A 169 31.27 13.20 12.96
C GLN A 169 32.34 12.62 12.03
N GLY A 170 32.22 12.78 10.70
CA GLY A 170 33.23 12.33 9.74
C GLY A 170 34.49 13.20 9.67
N GLN A 171 34.44 14.45 10.14
CA GLN A 171 35.59 15.37 10.16
C GLN A 171 36.38 15.37 11.48
N GLY A 172 35.87 14.72 12.53
CA GLY A 172 36.57 14.56 13.82
C GLY A 172 37.49 13.34 13.92
N MET A 173 37.61 12.54 12.84
CA MET A 173 38.48 11.34 12.78
C MET A 173 39.53 11.44 11.67
N GLN A 174 40.16 12.62 11.52
CA GLN A 174 41.40 12.78 10.75
C GLN A 174 42.49 13.38 11.64
#